data_AF-A0A2I1E0T4-F1
#
_entry.id   AF-A0A2I1E0T4-F1
#
_cell.length_a   1.000
_cell.length_b   1.000
_cell.length_c   1.000
_cell.angle_alpha   90.00
_cell.angle_beta   90.00
_cell.angle_gamma   90.00
#
_symmetry.space_group_name_H-M   'P 1'
#
loop_
_entity.id
_entity.type
_entity.pdbx_description
1 polymer ?
#
loop_
_entity_poly.entity_id
_entity_poly.type
_entity_poly.pdbx_seq_one_letter_code
_entity_poly.pdbx_strand_id
1 'polypeptide(L)'
;MNSQDEDHIGSETEIIVSRSLDTHIFNTMEYKGRIITLDFQFKGNLKIRIIQCYLPASSHTISVQNDYTNELKRLTNEAKRKNYEIIIMENVSIFNTTNLLFNISEITSRYTFHGNDNNKATSSRIDYIWTSYFLALQLNNQKLYKLIDIKTDHLIILNQFFAQEIVGLKQLAKLKQQKTKMENDICV
;
A
#
# COMPACT_ATOMS: atom_id res chain seq x y z
N MET A 1 -26.75 17.50 -20.57
CA MET A 1 -25.31 17.22 -20.73
C MET A 1 -24.57 18.46 -20.28
N ASN A 2 -24.08 18.47 -19.04
CA ASN A 2 -23.14 19.46 -18.53
C ASN A 2 -22.03 18.65 -17.87
N SER A 3 -20.94 18.42 -18.59
CA SER A 3 -19.68 17.96 -18.01
C SER A 3 -19.04 19.16 -17.34
N GLN A 4 -19.11 19.22 -16.01
CA GLN A 4 -18.21 20.06 -15.25
C GLN A 4 -16.86 19.34 -15.22
N ASP A 5 -16.04 19.68 -16.21
CA ASP A 5 -14.59 19.44 -16.20
C ASP A 5 -13.98 20.37 -15.16
N GLU A 6 -14.02 19.96 -13.88
CA GLU A 6 -13.30 20.65 -12.81
C GLU A 6 -11.97 19.90 -12.53
N ASP A 7 -10.86 20.56 -12.87
CA ASP A 7 -9.49 20.36 -12.40
C ASP A 7 -8.83 18.98 -12.57
N HIS A 8 -8.60 18.56 -13.83
CA HIS A 8 -7.73 17.42 -14.17
C HIS A 8 -6.28 17.79 -14.51
N ILE A 9 -5.86 19.06 -14.40
CA ILE A 9 -4.50 19.44 -14.79
C ILE A 9 -3.49 19.00 -13.71
N GLY A 10 -2.78 17.90 -13.98
CA GLY A 10 -1.51 17.58 -13.34
C GLY A 10 -1.59 16.72 -12.07
N SER A 11 -2.57 15.83 -11.96
CA SER A 11 -2.62 14.93 -10.80
C SER A 11 -3.26 13.59 -11.09
N GLU A 12 -2.41 12.64 -11.40
CA GLU A 12 -2.76 11.25 -11.66
C GLU A 12 -2.06 10.37 -10.63
N THR A 13 -2.72 9.27 -10.32
CA THR A 13 -2.18 8.19 -9.51
C THR A 13 -2.08 6.96 -10.41
N GLU A 14 -1.03 6.16 -10.26
CA GLU A 14 -0.88 4.91 -11.01
C GLU A 14 -0.37 3.78 -10.10
N ILE A 15 -0.78 2.54 -10.39
CA ILE A 15 -0.23 1.33 -9.79
C ILE A 15 0.31 0.45 -10.91
N ILE A 16 1.61 0.16 -10.87
CA ILE A 16 2.27 -0.77 -11.79
C ILE A 16 2.47 -2.11 -11.08
N VAL A 17 2.04 -3.19 -11.72
CA VAL A 17 2.10 -4.55 -11.16
C VAL A 17 2.92 -5.46 -12.07
N SER A 18 3.78 -6.27 -11.48
CA SER A 18 4.51 -7.29 -12.24
C SER A 18 3.56 -8.38 -12.75
N ARG A 19 3.86 -8.93 -13.92
CA ARG A 19 3.06 -10.00 -14.55
C ARG A 19 2.82 -11.22 -13.65
N SER A 20 3.74 -11.51 -12.73
CA SER A 20 3.59 -12.64 -11.79
C SER A 20 2.53 -12.41 -10.71
N LEU A 21 2.21 -11.14 -10.42
CA LEU A 21 1.18 -10.76 -9.46
C LEU A 21 -0.15 -10.44 -10.13
N ASP A 22 -0.14 -10.11 -11.42
CA ASP A 22 -1.33 -9.78 -12.22
C ASP A 22 -2.43 -10.85 -12.13
N THR A 23 -2.05 -12.13 -12.19
CA THR A 23 -3.00 -13.26 -12.08
C THR A 23 -3.73 -13.37 -10.73
N HIS A 24 -3.30 -12.60 -9.72
CA HIS A 24 -3.92 -12.57 -8.40
C HIS A 24 -4.89 -11.40 -8.24
N ILE A 25 -4.93 -10.45 -9.18
CA ILE A 25 -5.85 -9.31 -9.13
C ILE A 25 -7.26 -9.80 -9.47
N PHE A 26 -8.24 -9.40 -8.66
CA PHE A 26 -9.65 -9.69 -8.95
C PHE A 26 -10.55 -8.45 -8.96
N ASN A 27 -10.06 -7.31 -8.48
CA ASN A 27 -10.82 -6.08 -8.48
C ASN A 27 -9.89 -4.85 -8.46
N THR A 28 -10.31 -3.80 -9.16
CA THR A 28 -9.68 -2.48 -9.21
C THR A 28 -10.74 -1.41 -9.06
N MET A 29 -10.40 -0.27 -8.46
CA MET A 29 -11.28 0.88 -8.40
C MET A 29 -10.46 2.16 -8.43
N GLU A 30 -10.98 3.19 -9.10
CA GLU A 30 -10.42 4.52 -9.13
C GLU A 30 -11.44 5.54 -8.61
N TYR A 31 -10.99 6.50 -7.80
CA TYR A 31 -11.78 7.62 -7.34
C TYR A 31 -11.12 8.93 -7.73
N LYS A 32 -11.74 9.61 -8.71
CA LYS A 32 -11.39 10.97 -9.17
C LYS A 32 -9.91 11.15 -9.55
N GLY A 33 -9.25 10.13 -10.09
CA GLY A 33 -7.81 10.19 -10.44
C GLY A 33 -6.82 10.29 -9.27
N ARG A 34 -7.31 10.31 -8.02
CA ARG A 34 -6.48 10.55 -6.82
C ARG A 34 -6.37 9.35 -5.90
N ILE A 35 -7.27 8.39 -6.00
CA ILE A 35 -7.23 7.15 -5.23
C ILE A 35 -7.36 5.99 -6.20
N ILE A 36 -6.45 5.03 -6.12
CA ILE A 36 -6.55 3.76 -6.82
C ILE A 36 -6.50 2.66 -5.78
N THR A 37 -7.44 1.71 -5.88
CA THR A 37 -7.39 0.47 -5.11
C THR A 37 -7.16 -0.72 -6.01
N LEU A 38 -6.37 -1.66 -5.51
CA LEU A 38 -6.08 -2.91 -6.16
C LEU A 38 -6.26 -4.07 -5.17
N ASP A 39 -7.18 -4.97 -5.48
CA ASP A 39 -7.49 -6.11 -4.64
C ASP A 39 -6.87 -7.39 -5.21
N PHE A 40 -6.00 -7.99 -4.42
CA PHE A 40 -5.39 -9.30 -4.68
C PHE A 40 -6.10 -10.40 -3.90
N GLN A 41 -6.23 -11.55 -4.53
CA GLN A 41 -6.58 -12.81 -3.88
C GLN A 41 -5.45 -13.83 -4.06
N PHE A 42 -4.83 -14.17 -2.93
CA PHE A 42 -3.82 -15.21 -2.85
C PHE A 42 -4.46 -16.53 -2.40
N LYS A 43 -3.62 -17.56 -2.33
CA LYS A 43 -4.04 -18.88 -1.85
C LYS A 43 -4.49 -18.81 -0.39
N GLY A 44 -5.21 -19.83 0.08
CA GLY A 44 -5.78 -19.88 1.44
C GLY A 44 -6.75 -18.74 1.75
N ASN A 45 -7.35 -18.15 0.72
CA ASN A 45 -8.31 -17.04 0.82
C ASN A 45 -7.75 -15.77 1.45
N LEU A 46 -6.41 -15.61 1.47
CA LEU A 46 -5.80 -14.35 1.87
C LEU A 46 -6.11 -13.28 0.81
N LYS A 47 -6.77 -12.20 1.24
CA LYS A 47 -7.09 -11.06 0.38
C LYS A 47 -6.33 -9.84 0.86
N ILE A 48 -5.67 -9.14 -0.06
CA ILE A 48 -4.90 -7.94 0.23
C ILE A 48 -5.44 -6.82 -0.64
N ARG A 49 -5.83 -5.70 -0.03
CA ARG A 49 -6.14 -4.44 -0.73
C ARG A 49 -4.97 -3.50 -0.62
N ILE A 50 -4.46 -3.04 -1.77
CA ILE A 50 -3.58 -1.88 -1.85
C ILE A 50 -4.45 -0.64 -2.09
N ILE A 51 -4.25 0.43 -1.33
CA ILE A 51 -4.88 1.73 -1.50
C ILE A 51 -3.76 2.75 -1.74
N GLN A 52 -3.59 3.16 -3.00
CA GLN A 52 -2.69 4.25 -3.36
C GLN A 52 -3.50 5.54 -3.43
N CYS A 53 -2.98 6.63 -2.87
CA CYS A 53 -3.57 7.94 -3.10
C CYS A 53 -2.54 9.05 -3.18
N TYR A 54 -2.93 10.12 -3.88
CA TYR A 54 -2.20 11.36 -3.97
C TYR A 54 -3.14 12.51 -3.58
N LEU A 55 -3.13 12.86 -2.28
CA LEU A 55 -4.06 13.85 -1.74
C LEU A 55 -3.64 15.27 -2.11
N PRO A 56 -4.60 16.16 -2.43
CA PRO A 56 -4.32 17.57 -2.65
C PRO A 56 -3.64 18.21 -1.44
N ALA A 57 -2.65 19.07 -1.68
CA ALA A 57 -2.01 19.86 -0.64
C ALA A 57 -3.03 20.75 0.10
N SER A 58 -2.69 21.16 1.31
CA SER A 58 -3.58 21.87 2.25
C SER A 58 -4.17 23.20 1.74
N SER A 59 -3.76 23.69 0.57
CA SER A 59 -4.31 24.87 -0.12
C SER A 59 -5.70 24.65 -0.72
N HIS A 60 -6.18 23.41 -0.83
CA HIS A 60 -7.53 23.11 -1.31
C HIS A 60 -8.58 23.20 -0.19
N THR A 61 -9.80 23.61 -0.56
CA THR A 61 -10.94 23.77 0.37
C THR A 61 -11.16 22.54 1.25
N ILE A 62 -11.50 22.76 2.53
CA ILE A 62 -11.78 21.72 3.55
C ILE A 62 -12.75 20.64 3.05
N SER A 63 -13.74 21.02 2.23
CA SER A 63 -14.71 20.10 1.62
C SER A 63 -14.04 19.02 0.74
N VAL A 64 -13.05 19.39 -0.06
CA VAL A 64 -12.32 18.48 -0.96
C VAL A 64 -11.47 17.50 -0.15
N GLN A 65 -10.77 17.99 0.88
CA GLN A 65 -10.00 17.12 1.78
C GLN A 65 -10.90 16.13 2.53
N ASN A 66 -12.07 16.59 2.97
CA ASN A 66 -13.05 15.73 3.64
C ASN A 66 -13.61 14.66 2.69
N ASP A 67 -13.83 14.97 1.42
CA ASP A 67 -14.30 14.01 0.42
C ASP A 67 -13.34 12.83 0.27
N TYR A 68 -12.06 13.10 -0.01
CA TYR A 68 -11.04 12.05 -0.12
C TYR A 68 -10.85 11.29 1.20
N THR A 69 -10.86 12.00 2.34
CA THR A 69 -10.74 11.37 3.66
C THR A 69 -11.91 10.42 3.95
N ASN A 70 -13.13 10.81 3.59
CA ASN A 70 -14.32 9.98 3.76
C ASN A 70 -14.26 8.74 2.86
N GLU A 71 -13.77 8.90 1.63
CA GLU A 71 -13.60 7.78 0.71
C GLU A 71 -12.54 6.79 1.20
N LEU A 72 -11.38 7.27 1.67
CA LEU A 72 -10.35 6.42 2.29
C LEU A 72 -10.90 5.65 3.50
N LYS A 73 -11.71 6.30 4.35
CA LYS A 73 -12.40 5.65 5.48
C LYS A 73 -13.38 4.59 4.99
N ARG A 74 -14.18 4.89 3.97
CA ARG A 74 -15.14 3.94 3.38
C ARG A 74 -14.42 2.70 2.86
N LEU A 75 -13.34 2.87 2.09
CA LEU A 75 -12.54 1.79 1.50
C LEU A 75 -11.85 0.94 2.56
N THR A 76 -11.29 1.58 3.59
CA THR A 76 -10.66 0.92 4.73
C THR A 76 -11.68 0.09 5.51
N ASN A 77 -12.85 0.66 5.80
CA ASN A 77 -13.91 -0.02 6.53
C ASN A 77 -14.52 -1.17 5.73
N GLU A 78 -14.65 -1.01 4.41
CA GLU A 78 -15.08 -2.09 3.52
C GLU A 78 -14.09 -3.25 3.53
N ALA A 79 -12.79 -2.97 3.37
CA ALA A 79 -11.73 -3.96 3.41
C ALA A 79 -11.72 -4.72 4.76
N LYS A 80 -11.83 -4.01 5.88
CA LYS A 80 -11.95 -4.61 7.22
C LYS A 80 -13.17 -5.54 7.33
N ARG A 81 -14.35 -5.09 6.90
CA ARG A 81 -15.58 -5.92 6.93
C ARG A 81 -15.47 -7.16 6.05
N LYS A 82 -14.72 -7.08 4.95
CA LYS A 82 -14.47 -8.20 4.03
C LYS A 82 -13.27 -9.06 4.44
N ASN A 83 -12.67 -8.82 5.61
CA ASN A 83 -11.47 -9.50 6.13
C ASN A 83 -10.28 -9.42 5.18
N TYR A 84 -10.03 -8.24 4.60
CA TYR A 84 -8.85 -8.00 3.79
C TYR A 84 -7.73 -7.46 4.67
N GLU A 85 -6.52 -7.91 4.37
CA GLU A 85 -5.31 -7.23 4.80
C GLU A 85 -5.11 -5.99 3.93
N ILE A 86 -4.49 -4.94 4.49
CA ILE A 86 -4.47 -3.62 3.86
C ILE A 86 -3.03 -3.12 3.77
N ILE A 87 -2.65 -2.62 2.60
CA ILE A 87 -1.52 -1.73 2.40
C ILE A 87 -2.10 -0.40 1.93
N ILE A 88 -1.70 0.72 2.53
CA ILE A 88 -2.22 2.03 2.19
C ILE A 88 -1.12 3.07 2.25
N MET A 89 -1.02 3.89 1.20
CA MET A 89 0.04 4.88 1.06
C MET A 89 -0.41 6.26 1.54
N GLU A 90 -0.95 6.33 2.75
CA GLU A 90 -1.48 7.55 3.36
C GLU A 90 -1.50 7.44 4.89
N ASN A 91 -1.54 8.57 5.59
CA ASN A 91 -1.63 8.56 7.04
C ASN A 91 -3.02 8.17 7.55
N VAL A 92 -3.21 6.89 7.86
CA VAL A 92 -4.50 6.34 8.35
C VAL A 92 -4.44 5.76 9.76
N SER A 93 -3.42 6.10 10.56
CA SER A 93 -3.30 5.69 11.97
C SER A 93 -3.43 4.18 12.23
N ILE A 94 -2.86 3.33 11.35
CA ILE A 94 -2.72 1.86 11.54
C ILE A 94 -1.28 1.54 12.00
N PHE A 95 -0.51 0.74 11.25
CA PHE A 95 0.92 0.51 11.49
C PHE A 95 1.77 1.14 10.41
N ASN A 96 2.55 2.17 10.77
CA ASN A 96 3.49 2.84 9.87
C ASN A 96 4.75 1.99 9.71
N THR A 97 5.06 1.54 8.49
CA THR A 97 6.16 0.61 8.25
C THR A 97 7.54 1.18 8.61
N THR A 98 7.73 2.49 8.48
CA THR A 98 8.99 3.14 8.87
C THR A 98 9.16 3.14 10.39
N ASN A 99 8.09 3.45 11.13
CA ASN A 99 8.14 3.47 12.60
C ASN A 99 8.32 2.06 13.20
N LEU A 100 7.89 1.01 12.48
CA LEU A 100 8.11 -0.38 12.90
C LEU A 100 9.58 -0.82 12.79
N LEU A 101 10.29 -0.33 11.78
CA LEU A 101 11.67 -0.76 11.48
C LEU A 101 12.74 0.17 12.07
N PHE A 102 12.40 1.44 12.28
CA PHE A 102 13.38 2.45 12.66
C PHE A 102 12.89 3.29 13.83
N ASN A 103 13.80 3.54 14.78
CA ASN A 103 13.59 4.57 15.78
C ASN A 103 13.82 5.95 15.14
N ILE A 104 12.72 6.64 14.78
CA ILE A 104 12.78 7.95 14.13
C ILE A 104 12.95 9.03 15.19
N SER A 105 14.05 9.77 15.08
CA SER A 105 14.38 10.95 15.87
C SER A 105 14.82 12.08 14.93
N GLU A 106 15.06 13.27 15.47
CA GLU A 106 15.60 14.41 14.70
C GLU A 106 16.94 14.06 14.02
N ILE A 107 17.75 13.20 14.64
CA ILE A 107 19.07 12.77 14.15
C ILE A 107 18.96 11.62 13.15
N THR A 108 17.94 10.77 13.27
CA THR A 108 17.66 9.61 12.40
C THR A 108 16.49 9.87 11.45
N SER A 109 16.30 11.13 11.06
CA SER A 109 15.20 11.55 10.20
C SER A 109 15.25 10.84 8.84
N ARG A 110 14.16 10.12 8.52
CA ARG A 110 13.96 9.42 7.24
C ARG A 110 13.05 10.24 6.35
N TYR A 111 13.51 11.42 5.97
CA TYR A 111 12.76 12.31 5.09
C TYR A 111 12.58 11.70 3.71
N THR A 112 11.42 11.97 3.11
CA THR A 112 11.04 11.48 1.79
C THR A 112 10.88 12.62 0.80
N PHE A 113 10.83 13.87 1.28
CA PHE A 113 10.78 15.09 0.49
C PHE A 113 11.94 16.01 0.86
N HIS A 114 12.55 16.63 -0.14
CA HIS A 114 13.60 17.63 0.01
C HIS A 114 13.27 18.87 -0.82
N GLY A 115 13.01 19.99 -0.15
CA GLY A 115 12.78 21.27 -0.82
C GLY A 115 13.96 21.71 -1.69
N ASN A 116 13.65 22.58 -2.66
CA ASN A 116 14.56 22.98 -3.74
C ASN A 116 15.80 23.76 -3.26
N ASP A 117 15.74 24.34 -2.06
CA ASP A 117 16.86 25.01 -1.42
C ASP A 117 17.55 24.00 -0.50
N ASN A 118 18.86 23.80 -0.67
CA ASN A 118 19.74 22.89 0.09
C ASN A 118 19.72 23.08 1.64
N ASN A 119 18.79 23.85 2.19
CA ASN A 119 18.47 23.97 3.60
C ASN A 119 17.73 22.72 4.10
N LYS A 120 18.36 22.00 5.02
CA LYS A 120 17.77 20.87 5.76
C LYS A 120 16.43 21.21 6.44
N ALA A 121 16.14 22.50 6.66
CA ALA A 121 14.91 23.01 7.24
C ALA A 121 13.64 22.80 6.38
N THR A 122 13.78 22.51 5.08
CA THR A 122 12.63 22.27 4.17
C THR A 122 12.37 20.79 3.89
N SER A 123 13.18 19.90 4.46
CA SER A 123 13.01 18.45 4.26
C SER A 123 11.97 17.89 5.23
N SER A 124 11.12 17.01 4.74
CA SER A 124 10.03 16.43 5.54
C SER A 124 9.76 14.99 5.13
N ARG A 125 9.08 14.25 6.02
CA ARG A 125 8.54 12.92 5.70
C ARG A 125 7.05 13.10 5.44
N ILE A 126 6.67 13.02 4.18
CA ILE A 126 5.28 13.21 3.73
C ILE A 126 4.75 12.02 2.95
N ASP A 127 5.63 11.08 2.58
CA ASP A 127 5.27 9.82 1.98
C ASP A 127 5.25 8.75 3.07
N TYR A 128 4.19 7.96 3.10
CA TYR A 128 3.99 6.95 4.12
C TYR A 128 3.44 5.68 3.51
N ILE A 129 3.87 4.53 4.01
CA ILE A 129 3.22 3.25 3.76
C ILE A 129 2.78 2.70 5.10
N TRP A 130 1.50 2.38 5.19
CA TRP A 130 0.87 1.80 6.36
C TRP A 130 0.30 0.44 6.00
N THR A 131 0.33 -0.47 6.96
CA THR A 131 -0.17 -1.83 6.73
C THR A 131 -1.06 -2.31 7.88
N SER A 132 -1.86 -3.33 7.61
CA SER A 132 -2.51 -4.12 8.64
C SER A 132 -1.49 -4.92 9.47
N TYR A 133 -1.95 -5.47 10.61
CA TYR A 133 -1.10 -6.18 11.56
C TYR A 133 -0.43 -7.42 10.95
N PHE A 134 -1.17 -8.25 10.21
CA PHE A 134 -0.60 -9.45 9.59
C PHE A 134 0.55 -9.11 8.65
N LEU A 135 0.39 -8.09 7.80
CA LEU A 135 1.43 -7.66 6.86
C LEU A 135 2.60 -6.98 7.55
N ALA A 136 2.36 -6.27 8.66
CA ALA A 136 3.42 -5.70 9.50
C ALA A 136 4.35 -6.78 10.04
N LEU A 137 3.83 -7.94 10.44
CA LEU A 137 4.65 -9.09 10.87
C LEU A 137 5.50 -9.69 9.74
N GLN A 138 5.10 -9.50 8.48
CA GLN A 138 5.86 -9.99 7.31
C GLN A 138 6.89 -8.98 6.81
N LEU A 139 6.95 -7.78 7.39
CA LEU A 139 7.86 -6.73 6.95
C LEU A 139 9.31 -7.11 7.30
N ASN A 140 10.14 -7.27 6.27
CA ASN A 140 11.54 -7.66 6.42
C ASN A 140 12.48 -6.45 6.47
N ASN A 141 12.29 -5.49 5.55
CA ASN A 141 13.18 -4.35 5.43
C ASN A 141 12.48 -3.18 4.71
N GLN A 142 13.04 -1.96 4.88
CA GLN A 142 12.66 -0.78 4.14
C GLN A 142 13.89 0.01 3.69
N LYS A 143 13.87 0.50 2.46
CA LYS A 143 14.90 1.38 1.89
C LYS A 143 14.29 2.67 1.37
N LEU A 144 15.09 3.74 1.39
CA LEU A 144 14.80 4.97 0.67
C LEU A 144 15.73 5.03 -0.55
N TYR A 145 15.17 5.31 -1.72
CA TYR A 145 15.90 5.34 -2.98
C TYR A 145 15.70 6.67 -3.70
N LYS A 146 16.80 7.27 -4.15
CA LYS A 146 16.78 8.44 -5.02
C LYS A 146 16.88 7.96 -6.47
N LEU A 147 15.93 8.36 -7.30
CA LEU A 147 16.03 8.14 -8.74
C LEU A 147 17.09 9.10 -9.32
N ILE A 148 18.04 8.56 -10.06
CA ILE A 148 19.16 9.35 -10.63
C ILE A 148 18.70 10.06 -11.92
N ASP A 149 17.86 9.39 -12.71
CA ASP A 149 17.48 9.84 -14.05
C ASP A 149 16.12 10.58 -14.09
N ILE A 150 15.45 10.71 -12.95
CA ILE A 150 14.15 11.39 -12.82
C ILE A 150 14.32 12.56 -11.88
N LYS A 151 14.03 13.77 -12.36
CA LYS A 151 14.05 14.99 -11.56
C LYS A 151 12.81 15.03 -10.67
N THR A 152 12.96 14.56 -9.43
CA THR A 152 11.96 14.63 -8.37
C THR A 152 12.60 15.11 -7.06
N ASP A 153 11.84 15.84 -6.27
CA ASP A 153 12.14 16.25 -4.89
C ASP A 153 11.77 15.17 -3.86
N HIS A 154 11.17 14.07 -4.30
CA HIS A 154 10.82 12.93 -3.47
C HIS A 154 11.80 11.74 -3.59
N LEU A 155 11.93 10.98 -2.51
CA LEU A 155 12.58 9.67 -2.46
C LEU A 155 11.52 8.57 -2.49
N ILE A 156 11.83 7.47 -3.17
CA ILE A 156 10.98 6.27 -3.17
C ILE A 156 11.12 5.54 -1.84
N ILE A 157 9.99 5.16 -1.24
CA ILE A 157 9.95 4.18 -0.16
C ILE A 157 9.80 2.78 -0.77
N LEU A 158 10.77 1.91 -0.49
CA LEU A 158 10.72 0.50 -0.87
C LEU A 158 10.55 -0.38 0.37
N ASN A 159 9.39 -1.01 0.53
CA ASN A 159 9.15 -2.03 1.54
C ASN A 159 9.38 -3.44 0.97
N GLN A 160 10.05 -4.31 1.72
CA GLN A 160 10.26 -5.71 1.38
C GLN A 160 9.57 -6.60 2.40
N PHE A 161 8.76 -7.55 1.92
CA PHE A 161 8.00 -8.48 2.76
C PHE A 161 8.47 -9.92 2.55
N PHE A 162 8.39 -10.75 3.58
CA PHE A 162 8.52 -12.19 3.45
C PHE A 162 7.32 -12.76 2.70
N ALA A 163 7.56 -13.29 1.50
CA ALA A 163 6.50 -13.76 0.62
C ALA A 163 5.91 -15.13 1.00
N GLN A 164 6.52 -15.87 1.93
CA GLN A 164 6.13 -17.25 2.24
C GLN A 164 4.69 -17.33 2.76
N GLU A 165 4.30 -16.45 3.68
CA GLU A 165 2.94 -16.44 4.24
C GLU A 165 1.93 -15.72 3.33
N ILE A 166 2.40 -14.91 2.39
CA ILE A 166 1.55 -14.13 1.47
C ILE A 166 1.23 -14.92 0.20
N VAL A 167 2.26 -15.49 -0.44
CA VAL A 167 2.19 -16.17 -1.74
C VAL A 167 2.37 -17.71 -1.59
N GLY A 168 3.11 -18.13 -0.56
CA GLY A 168 3.70 -19.47 -0.42
C GLY A 168 2.80 -20.58 0.14
N LEU A 169 1.47 -20.42 0.20
CA LEU A 169 0.55 -21.48 0.65
C LEU A 169 0.50 -22.72 -0.27
N LYS A 170 1.30 -22.76 -1.36
CA LYS A 170 1.54 -23.98 -2.15
C LYS A 170 2.08 -25.13 -1.28
N GLN A 171 2.96 -24.87 -0.31
CA GLN A 171 3.51 -25.93 0.54
C GLN A 171 2.48 -26.50 1.51
N LEU A 172 1.73 -25.65 2.21
CA LEU A 172 0.66 -26.08 3.12
C LEU A 172 -0.49 -26.79 2.42
N ALA A 173 -0.92 -26.33 1.24
CA ALA A 173 -1.95 -27.02 0.47
C ALA A 173 -1.47 -28.39 -0.04
N LYS A 174 -0.21 -28.50 -0.47
CA LYS A 174 0.40 -29.77 -0.89
C LYS A 174 0.59 -30.73 0.30
N LEU A 175 0.98 -30.21 1.47
CA LEU A 175 1.06 -30.98 2.71
C LEU A 175 -0.33 -31.47 3.17
N LYS A 176 -1.38 -30.64 3.05
CA LYS A 176 -2.75 -31.06 3.33
C LYS A 176 -3.23 -32.15 2.37
N GLN A 177 -2.97 -32.00 1.06
CA GLN A 177 -3.29 -33.04 0.07
C GLN A 177 -2.53 -34.35 0.33
N GLN A 178 -1.25 -34.27 0.69
CA GLN A 178 -0.43 -35.43 1.05
C GLN A 178 -0.94 -36.10 2.33
N LYS A 179 -1.33 -35.33 3.35
CA LYS A 179 -1.91 -35.83 4.59
C LYS A 179 -3.24 -36.55 4.34
N THR A 180 -4.16 -35.94 3.60
CA THR A 180 -5.45 -36.56 3.24
C THR A 180 -5.24 -37.83 2.41
N LYS A 181 -4.23 -37.85 1.52
CA LYS A 181 -3.90 -39.06 0.77
C LYS A 181 -3.37 -40.19 1.67
N MET A 182 -2.45 -39.89 2.59
CA MET A 182 -1.98 -40.87 3.59
C MET A 182 -3.10 -41.37 4.50
N GLU A 183 -3.99 -40.50 4.99
CA GLU A 183 -5.11 -40.91 5.84
C GLU A 183 -6.06 -41.87 5.11
N ASN A 184 -6.29 -41.66 3.81
CA ASN A 184 -7.10 -42.55 2.99
C ASN A 184 -6.39 -43.89 2.69
N ASP A 185 -5.06 -43.88 2.55
CA ASP A 185 -4.26 -45.09 2.30
C ASP A 185 -4.11 -45.98 3.56
N ILE A 186 -4.32 -45.42 4.77
CA ILE A 186 -4.25 -46.14 6.06
C ILE A 186 -5.60 -46.79 6.43
N CYS A 187 -6.71 -46.37 5.80
CA CYS A 187 -8.05 -46.89 6.05
C CYS A 187 -8.51 -47.99 5.07
N VAL A 188 -7.58 -48.64 4.35
CA VAL A 188 -7.83 -49.77 3.44
C VAL A 188 -7.14 -51.03 3.96
#